data_AF-A0A1B6K7W8-F1
#
_entry.id   AF-A0A1B6K7W8-F1
#
_cell.length_a   1.000
_cell.length_b   1.000
_cell.length_c   1.000
_cell.angle_alpha   90.00
_cell.angle_beta   90.00
_cell.angle_gamma   90.00
#
_symmetry.space_group_name_H-M   'P 1'
#
loop_
_entity.id
_entity.type
_entity.pdbx_description
1 polymer ?
#
loop_
_entity_poly.entity_id
_entity_poly.type
_entity_poly.pdbx_seq_one_letter_code
_entity_poly.pdbx_strand_id
1 'polypeptide(L)'
;EQGQWAKCLETAKPHGPQVLHKYVALYATQLIKEVGRDSEAFVFLNHYLDIVEAIEDGSLDSLDYSDFGNTDFPQEIPLPAAAYLAPSEHEQVKEWVLAVSMDQSVEQVLPVDGRGLYPSALIGPDSAVTPLSPCIVSGYPVFGVPSQTVAFKRPGCVANRDDWNKLTMA
;
A
#
# COMPACT_ATOMS: atom_id res chain seq x y z
N GLU A 1 -3.48 -21.69 -19.75
CA GLU A 1 -3.30 -20.75 -18.62
C GLU A 1 -3.93 -19.37 -18.88
N GLN A 2 -5.17 -19.32 -19.36
CA GLN A 2 -5.95 -18.08 -19.50
C GLN A 2 -7.34 -18.40 -18.98
N GLY A 3 -7.74 -17.80 -17.86
CA GLY A 3 -9.02 -18.08 -17.19
C GLY A 3 -8.95 -18.12 -15.67
N GLN A 4 -7.77 -18.17 -15.08
CA GLN A 4 -7.61 -18.15 -13.61
C GLN A 4 -7.68 -16.76 -12.99
N TRP A 5 -7.64 -15.69 -13.80
CA TRP A 5 -7.68 -14.31 -13.29
C TRP A 5 -9.08 -13.88 -12.85
N ALA A 6 -10.09 -14.18 -13.66
CA ALA A 6 -11.49 -13.99 -13.27
C ALA A 6 -11.84 -14.82 -12.03
N LYS A 7 -11.29 -16.05 -11.95
CA LYS A 7 -11.46 -16.92 -10.78
C LYS A 7 -10.72 -16.40 -9.55
N CYS A 8 -9.50 -15.87 -9.68
CA CYS A 8 -8.79 -15.18 -8.59
C CYS A 8 -9.57 -13.95 -8.10
N LEU A 9 -10.08 -13.11 -9.01
CA LEU A 9 -10.88 -11.93 -8.67
C LEU A 9 -12.23 -12.30 -8.01
N GLU A 10 -12.91 -13.35 -8.51
CA GLU A 10 -14.11 -13.93 -7.89
C GLU A 10 -13.83 -14.61 -6.55
N THR A 11 -12.63 -15.15 -6.34
CA THR A 11 -12.21 -15.73 -5.05
C THR A 11 -11.78 -14.64 -4.07
N ALA A 12 -11.27 -13.51 -4.56
CA ALA A 12 -10.90 -12.33 -3.77
C ALA A 12 -12.13 -11.50 -3.33
N LYS A 13 -13.18 -11.43 -4.16
CA LYS A 13 -14.46 -10.78 -3.83
C LYS A 13 -15.04 -11.15 -2.46
N PRO A 14 -15.15 -12.43 -2.07
CA PRO A 14 -15.68 -12.83 -0.77
C PRO A 14 -14.70 -12.63 0.40
N HIS A 15 -13.40 -12.46 0.14
CA HIS A 15 -12.45 -12.08 1.20
C HIS A 15 -12.67 -10.64 1.68
N GLY A 16 -13.37 -9.84 0.88
CA GLY A 16 -13.95 -8.59 1.32
C GLY A 16 -12.92 -7.57 1.82
N PRO A 17 -13.42 -6.45 2.35
CA PRO A 17 -12.66 -5.36 2.98
C PRO A 17 -11.57 -5.79 3.99
N GLN A 18 -11.62 -7.01 4.54
CA GLN A 18 -10.61 -7.59 5.43
C GLN A 18 -9.22 -7.75 4.80
N VAL A 19 -9.15 -7.64 3.47
CA VAL A 19 -7.91 -7.70 2.71
C VAL A 19 -7.04 -6.46 2.95
N LEU A 20 -7.63 -5.29 3.17
CA LEU A 20 -6.86 -4.05 3.29
C LEU A 20 -5.90 -4.08 4.46
N HIS A 21 -6.35 -4.42 5.67
CA HIS A 21 -5.50 -4.44 6.86
C HIS A 21 -4.38 -5.48 6.77
N LYS A 22 -4.67 -6.62 6.13
CA LYS A 22 -3.65 -7.61 5.79
C LYS A 22 -2.64 -7.04 4.79
N TYR A 23 -3.10 -6.32 3.77
CA TYR A 23 -2.23 -5.65 2.81
C TYR A 23 -1.42 -4.51 3.46
N VAL A 24 -2.00 -3.69 4.34
CA VAL A 24 -1.29 -2.65 5.10
C VAL A 24 -0.19 -3.28 5.94
N ALA A 25 -0.51 -4.29 6.76
CA ALA A 25 0.47 -4.94 7.62
C ALA A 25 1.59 -5.61 6.82
N LEU A 26 1.26 -6.33 5.74
CA LEU A 26 2.25 -7.00 4.89
C LEU A 26 3.08 -6.00 4.07
N TYR A 27 2.44 -4.95 3.55
CA TYR A 27 3.11 -3.90 2.79
C TYR A 27 4.04 -3.12 3.72
N ALA A 28 3.58 -2.66 4.88
CA ALA A 28 4.41 -2.00 5.86
C ALA A 28 5.57 -2.88 6.35
N THR A 29 5.34 -4.19 6.55
CA THR A 29 6.43 -5.14 6.86
C THR A 29 7.46 -5.22 5.74
N GLN A 30 7.03 -5.13 4.48
CA GLN A 30 7.93 -5.06 3.33
C GLN A 30 8.68 -3.72 3.29
N LEU A 31 8.01 -2.61 3.60
CA LEU A 31 8.62 -1.28 3.67
C LEU A 31 9.73 -1.20 4.72
N ILE A 32 9.53 -1.79 5.90
CA ILE A 32 10.56 -1.86 6.95
C ILE A 32 11.81 -2.61 6.49
N LYS A 33 11.65 -3.60 5.61
CA LYS A 33 12.79 -4.34 5.03
C LYS A 33 13.52 -3.52 3.94
N GLU A 34 12.88 -2.49 3.41
CA GLU A 34 13.44 -1.61 2.40
C GLU A 34 14.09 -0.40 3.07
N VAL A 35 15.40 -0.23 2.87
CA VAL A 35 16.16 0.87 3.49
C VAL A 35 15.62 2.22 3.04
N GLY A 36 15.30 3.09 3.99
CA GLY A 36 14.94 4.50 3.74
C GLY A 36 13.45 4.76 3.54
N ARG A 37 12.57 3.82 3.92
CA ARG A 37 11.10 3.98 3.81
C ARG A 37 10.40 4.01 5.17
N ASP A 38 11.13 4.39 6.22
CA ASP A 38 10.65 4.39 7.61
C ASP A 38 9.46 5.33 7.81
N SER A 39 9.43 6.47 7.12
CA SER A 39 8.31 7.41 7.11
C SER A 39 7.00 6.76 6.65
N GLU A 40 7.07 6.02 5.55
CA GLU A 40 5.91 5.34 4.99
C GLU A 40 5.47 4.20 5.90
N ALA A 41 6.43 3.37 6.33
CA ALA A 41 6.18 2.27 7.25
C ALA A 41 5.53 2.77 8.54
N PHE A 42 5.97 3.91 9.08
CA PHE A 42 5.37 4.54 10.26
C PHE A 42 3.90 4.87 10.05
N VAL A 43 3.54 5.62 8.99
CA VAL A 43 2.15 6.00 8.74
C VAL A 43 1.26 4.77 8.58
N PHE A 44 1.70 3.77 7.81
CA PHE A 44 0.93 2.54 7.61
C PHE A 44 0.78 1.69 8.89
N LEU A 45 1.85 1.56 9.68
CA LEU A 45 1.79 0.77 10.93
C LEU A 45 1.01 1.49 12.02
N ASN A 46 1.11 2.81 12.11
CA ASN A 46 0.33 3.62 13.04
C ASN A 46 -1.17 3.46 12.74
N HIS A 47 -1.56 3.62 11.48
CA HIS A 47 -2.94 3.37 11.06
C HIS A 47 -3.39 1.91 11.30
N TYR A 48 -2.50 0.93 11.13
CA TYR A 48 -2.81 -0.46 11.50
C TYR A 48 -3.11 -0.61 12.99
N LEU A 49 -2.41 0.09 13.88
CA LEU A 49 -2.71 0.08 15.32
C LEU A 49 -4.09 0.69 15.60
N ASP A 50 -4.41 1.83 14.98
CA ASP A 50 -5.74 2.46 15.10
C ASP A 50 -6.86 1.49 14.68
N ILE A 51 -6.65 0.75 13.59
CA ILE A 51 -7.59 -0.28 13.14
C ILE A 51 -7.75 -1.40 14.17
N VAL A 52 -6.66 -1.85 14.81
CA VAL A 52 -6.76 -2.89 15.83
C VAL A 52 -7.55 -2.39 17.03
N GLU A 53 -7.32 -1.15 17.47
CA GLU A 53 -8.12 -0.51 18.53
C GLU A 53 -9.60 -0.40 18.11
N ALA A 54 -9.89 0.02 16.89
CA ALA A 54 -11.24 0.08 16.33
C ALA A 54 -11.93 -1.30 16.26
N ILE A 55 -11.19 -2.39 16.04
CA ILE A 55 -11.71 -3.76 16.09
C ILE A 55 -12.09 -4.13 17.53
N GLU A 56 -11.24 -3.80 18.50
CA GLU A 56 -11.48 -4.07 19.92
C GLU A 56 -12.68 -3.28 20.47
N ASP A 57 -12.81 -2.02 20.06
CA ASP A 57 -13.92 -1.13 20.41
C ASP A 57 -15.20 -1.42 19.60
N GLY A 58 -15.07 -2.11 18.46
CA GLY A 58 -16.17 -2.41 17.56
C GLY A 58 -16.76 -1.18 16.85
N SER A 59 -15.99 -0.08 16.74
CA SER A 59 -16.42 1.17 16.11
C SER A 59 -15.35 1.75 15.19
N LEU A 60 -15.77 2.30 14.05
CA LEU A 60 -14.91 3.02 13.10
C LEU A 60 -14.72 4.50 13.46
N ASP A 61 -15.45 5.01 14.46
CA ASP A 61 -15.54 6.45 14.74
C ASP A 61 -14.20 7.07 15.17
N SER A 62 -13.26 6.25 15.66
CA SER A 62 -11.92 6.67 16.09
C SER A 62 -10.89 6.71 14.97
N LEU A 63 -11.21 6.21 13.76
CA LEU A 63 -10.25 6.15 12.66
C LEU A 63 -10.13 7.48 11.92
N ASP A 64 -8.91 8.02 11.88
CA ASP A 64 -8.54 9.15 11.02
C ASP A 64 -7.88 8.64 9.72
N TYR A 65 -8.32 9.20 8.60
CA TYR A 65 -7.79 8.90 7.25
C TYR A 65 -7.12 10.12 6.61
N SER A 66 -6.93 11.21 7.36
CA SER A 66 -6.35 12.46 6.86
C SER A 66 -4.98 12.27 6.20
N ASP A 67 -4.14 11.40 6.77
CA ASP A 67 -2.82 11.04 6.24
C ASP A 67 -2.88 10.36 4.86
N PHE A 68 -4.01 9.74 4.52
CA PHE A 68 -4.22 9.00 3.27
C PHE A 68 -4.91 9.84 2.18
N GLY A 69 -5.15 11.14 2.41
CA GLY A 69 -5.86 12.01 1.46
C GLY A 69 -5.22 12.13 0.07
N ASN A 70 -3.90 11.91 -0.03
CA ASN A 70 -3.15 11.96 -1.30
C ASN A 70 -2.89 10.56 -1.89
N THR A 71 -3.58 9.54 -1.40
CA THR A 71 -3.43 8.15 -1.84
C THR A 71 -4.66 7.69 -2.62
N ASP A 72 -4.54 6.57 -3.33
CA ASP A 72 -5.67 5.84 -3.90
C ASP A 72 -6.16 4.72 -2.96
N PHE A 73 -5.80 4.81 -1.66
CA PHE A 73 -6.18 3.83 -0.65
C PHE A 73 -7.67 3.97 -0.31
N PRO A 74 -8.47 2.89 -0.30
CA PRO A 74 -9.88 2.99 0.05
C PRO A 74 -10.05 3.29 1.55
N GLN A 75 -10.90 4.26 1.87
CA GLN A 75 -11.13 4.73 3.26
C GLN A 75 -12.43 4.17 3.88
N GLU A 76 -13.41 3.77 3.06
CA GLU A 76 -14.69 3.25 3.53
C GLU A 76 -14.71 1.71 3.53
N ILE A 77 -13.93 1.12 4.44
CA ILE A 77 -13.77 -0.32 4.56
C ILE A 77 -14.35 -0.78 5.90
N PRO A 78 -15.30 -1.73 5.94
CA PRO A 78 -15.84 -2.21 7.20
C PRO A 78 -14.79 -2.99 8.00
N LEU A 79 -14.90 -2.87 9.33
CA LEU A 79 -14.03 -3.54 10.28
C LEU A 79 -14.07 -5.07 10.13
N PRO A 80 -12.92 -5.75 10.19
CA PRO A 80 -12.87 -7.20 10.29
C PRO A 80 -13.30 -7.66 11.70
N ALA A 81 -13.71 -8.93 11.81
CA ALA A 81 -14.16 -9.49 13.09
C ALA A 81 -13.02 -9.77 14.09
N ALA A 82 -11.76 -9.82 13.62
CA ALA A 82 -10.58 -10.05 14.44
C ALA A 82 -9.33 -9.48 13.74
N ALA A 83 -8.32 -9.12 14.53
CA ALA A 83 -7.01 -8.74 14.02
C ALA A 83 -6.33 -9.89 13.26
N TYR A 84 -5.56 -9.55 12.23
CA TYR A 84 -4.90 -10.54 11.38
C TYR A 84 -3.59 -11.08 11.99
N LEU A 85 -2.81 -10.22 12.63
CA LEU A 85 -1.52 -10.59 13.21
C LEU A 85 -1.70 -11.32 14.55
N ALA A 86 -0.76 -12.21 14.89
CA ALA A 86 -0.72 -12.80 16.22
C ALA A 86 -0.40 -11.72 17.27
N PRO A 87 -0.82 -11.89 18.54
CA PRO A 87 -0.55 -10.91 19.60
C PRO A 87 0.92 -10.53 19.73
N SER A 88 1.84 -11.50 19.57
CA SER A 88 3.28 -11.24 19.62
C SER A 88 3.80 -10.39 18.47
N GLU A 89 3.19 -10.47 17.29
CA GLU A 89 3.55 -9.64 16.14
C GLU A 89 2.96 -8.24 16.30
N HIS A 90 1.75 -8.14 16.84
CA HIS A 90 1.12 -6.87 17.16
C HIS A 90 1.94 -6.06 18.20
N GLU A 91 2.46 -6.72 19.25
CA GLU A 91 3.36 -6.07 20.21
C GLU A 91 4.68 -5.61 19.58
N GLN A 92 5.24 -6.37 18.63
CA GLN A 92 6.43 -5.92 17.88
C GLN A 92 6.14 -4.66 17.05
N VAL A 93 4.95 -4.57 16.44
CA VAL A 93 4.53 -3.37 15.71
C VAL A 93 4.41 -2.18 16.67
N LYS A 94 3.78 -2.35 17.83
CA LYS A 94 3.70 -1.31 18.88
C LYS A 94 5.07 -0.81 19.30
N GLU A 95 5.99 -1.72 19.64
CA GLU A 95 7.36 -1.38 20.04
C GLU A 95 8.10 -0.61 18.94
N TRP A 96 7.97 -1.03 17.69
CA TRP A 96 8.61 -0.36 16.56
C TRP A 96 8.02 1.03 16.30
N VAL A 97 6.69 1.17 16.28
CA VAL A 97 6.01 2.47 16.09
C VAL A 97 6.40 3.45 17.19
N LEU A 98 6.45 2.99 18.45
CA LEU A 98 6.89 3.81 19.58
C LEU A 98 8.36 4.26 19.43
N ALA A 99 9.24 3.34 19.01
CA ALA A 99 10.65 3.67 18.79
C ALA A 99 10.82 4.74 17.70
N VAL A 100 10.13 4.58 16.55
CA VAL A 100 10.18 5.53 15.44
C VAL A 100 9.50 6.85 15.78
N SER A 101 8.42 6.84 16.57
CA SER A 101 7.76 8.06 17.04
C SER A 101 8.70 8.96 17.87
N MET A 102 9.62 8.36 18.61
CA MET A 102 10.63 9.09 19.38
C MET A 102 11.84 9.53 18.54
N ASP A 103 11.97 9.03 17.31
CA ASP A 103 13.05 9.39 16.40
C ASP A 103 12.68 10.64 15.58
N GLN A 104 13.30 11.76 15.93
CA GLN A 104 13.09 13.05 15.24
C GLN A 104 13.66 13.09 13.81
N SER A 105 14.40 12.07 13.39
CA SER A 105 14.95 11.99 12.04
C SER A 105 13.99 11.42 11.02
N VAL A 106 12.89 10.78 11.47
CA VAL A 106 11.89 10.18 10.59
C VAL A 106 10.72 11.15 10.42
N GLU A 107 10.45 11.56 9.18
CA GLU A 107 9.26 12.34 8.86
C GLU A 107 8.03 11.46 8.99
N GLN A 108 7.05 11.86 9.81
CA GLN A 108 5.84 11.07 10.08
C GLN A 108 4.71 11.42 9.10
N VAL A 109 5.04 11.48 7.81
CA VAL A 109 4.11 11.80 6.72
C VAL A 109 4.41 10.94 5.50
N LEU A 110 3.39 10.67 4.69
CA LEU A 110 3.60 10.00 3.41
C LEU A 110 4.32 10.94 2.43
N PRO A 111 5.35 10.46 1.71
CA PRO A 111 5.99 11.23 0.66
C PRO A 111 5.01 11.46 -0.48
N VAL A 112 5.24 12.54 -1.23
CA VAL A 112 4.47 12.86 -2.43
C VAL A 112 5.38 12.97 -3.64
N ASP A 113 4.89 12.52 -4.79
CA ASP A 113 5.57 12.66 -6.08
C ASP A 113 5.26 14.03 -6.74
N GLY A 114 5.73 14.22 -7.97
CA GLY A 114 5.48 15.46 -8.73
C GLY A 114 4.01 15.74 -9.07
N ARG A 115 3.09 14.79 -8.84
CA ARG A 115 1.64 14.99 -8.96
C ARG A 115 1.01 15.47 -7.64
N GLY A 116 1.77 15.52 -6.55
CA GLY A 116 1.24 15.73 -5.20
C GLY A 116 0.53 14.50 -4.65
N LEU A 117 0.78 13.31 -5.22
CA LEU A 117 0.18 12.05 -4.80
C LEU A 117 1.22 11.15 -4.18
N TYR A 118 0.77 10.20 -3.35
CA TYR A 118 1.64 9.13 -2.86
C TYR A 118 2.29 8.39 -4.06
N PRO A 119 3.60 8.11 -4.05
CA PRO A 119 4.33 7.61 -5.22
C PRO A 119 3.76 6.34 -5.87
N SER A 120 3.07 5.48 -5.11
CA SER A 120 2.44 4.27 -5.67
C SER A 120 1.02 4.50 -6.21
N ALA A 121 0.43 5.68 -6.00
CA ALA A 121 -0.95 5.95 -6.38
C ALA A 121 -1.12 5.92 -7.91
N LEU A 122 -2.01 5.05 -8.38
CA LEU A 122 -2.34 4.87 -9.79
C LEU A 122 -3.44 5.83 -10.25
N ILE A 123 -4.26 6.29 -9.31
CA ILE A 123 -5.42 7.15 -9.54
C ILE A 123 -5.19 8.46 -8.77
N GLY A 124 -5.52 9.59 -9.40
CA GLY A 124 -5.54 10.88 -8.72
C GLY A 124 -6.89 11.15 -8.05
N PRO A 125 -6.97 12.12 -7.12
CA PRO A 125 -8.21 12.49 -6.44
C PRO A 125 -9.29 12.97 -7.42
N ASP A 126 -8.89 13.43 -8.61
CA ASP A 126 -9.80 13.76 -9.69
C ASP A 126 -10.10 12.50 -10.52
N SER A 127 -11.23 11.85 -10.19
CA SER A 127 -11.72 10.59 -10.81
C SER A 127 -11.93 10.68 -12.34
N ALA A 128 -11.82 11.88 -12.92
CA ALA A 128 -11.89 12.12 -14.36
C ALA A 128 -10.59 11.75 -15.11
N VAL A 129 -9.47 11.54 -14.42
CA VAL A 129 -8.18 11.20 -15.04
C VAL A 129 -8.07 9.69 -15.24
N THR A 130 -7.68 9.28 -16.46
CA THR A 130 -7.42 7.87 -16.77
C THR A 130 -6.38 7.28 -15.80
N PRO A 131 -6.67 6.14 -15.13
CA PRO A 131 -5.73 5.48 -14.25
C PRO A 131 -4.40 5.18 -14.94
N LEU A 132 -3.29 5.36 -14.22
CA LEU A 132 -1.97 4.97 -14.70
C LEU A 132 -1.85 3.45 -14.72
N SER A 133 -1.06 2.94 -15.66
CA SER A 133 -0.78 1.51 -15.74
C SER A 133 0.22 1.12 -14.64
N PRO A 134 -0.06 0.08 -13.84
CA PRO A 134 0.87 -0.39 -12.83
C PRO A 134 2.05 -1.11 -13.50
N CYS A 135 3.25 -0.86 -12.99
CA CYS A 135 4.45 -1.61 -13.33
C CYS A 135 4.27 -3.07 -12.89
N ILE A 136 4.43 -4.03 -13.82
CA ILE A 136 4.27 -5.46 -13.49
C ILE A 136 5.30 -5.98 -12.49
N VAL A 137 6.39 -5.24 -12.24
CA VAL A 137 7.45 -5.64 -11.31
C VAL A 137 7.18 -5.08 -9.91
N SER A 138 6.95 -3.77 -9.80
CA SER A 138 6.86 -3.06 -8.52
C SER A 138 5.44 -2.66 -8.12
N GLY A 139 4.49 -2.65 -9.05
CA GLY A 139 3.15 -2.10 -8.85
C GLY A 139 3.06 -0.57 -9.00
N TYR A 140 4.20 0.13 -9.07
CA TYR A 140 4.25 1.59 -9.15
C TYR A 140 3.73 2.11 -10.50
N PRO A 141 3.23 3.36 -10.56
CA PRO A 141 2.74 3.95 -11.80
C PRO A 141 3.83 4.00 -12.90
N VAL A 142 3.42 3.67 -14.12
CA VAL A 142 4.20 3.87 -15.35
C VAL A 142 3.66 5.09 -16.08
N PHE A 143 4.48 6.13 -16.21
CA PHE A 143 4.10 7.42 -16.81
C PHE A 143 4.10 7.46 -18.35
N GLY A 144 4.30 6.32 -19.01
CA GLY A 144 4.21 6.20 -20.47
C GLY A 144 5.36 6.85 -21.24
N VAL A 145 6.42 7.30 -20.57
CA VAL A 145 7.63 7.83 -21.22
C VAL A 145 8.39 6.68 -21.88
N PRO A 146 8.55 6.65 -23.23
CA PRO A 146 9.14 5.49 -23.92
C PRO A 146 10.56 5.14 -23.44
N SER A 147 11.38 6.15 -23.16
CA SER A 147 12.75 5.98 -22.65
C SER A 147 12.83 5.46 -21.20
N GLN A 148 11.71 5.43 -20.47
CA GLN A 148 11.61 4.87 -19.11
C GLN A 148 10.64 3.68 -19.01
N THR A 149 9.94 3.33 -20.09
CA THR A 149 8.95 2.24 -20.11
C THR A 149 9.44 1.03 -20.90
N VAL A 150 9.25 -0.16 -20.34
CA VAL A 150 9.35 -1.45 -21.04
C VAL A 150 7.93 -1.94 -21.34
N ALA A 151 7.57 -2.03 -22.61
CA ALA A 151 6.28 -2.56 -23.05
C ALA A 151 6.43 -4.03 -23.47
N PHE A 152 5.52 -4.88 -23.00
CA PHE A 152 5.52 -6.31 -23.33
C PHE A 152 4.57 -6.62 -24.48
N LYS A 153 4.74 -7.79 -25.10
CA LYS A 153 3.87 -8.25 -26.21
C LYS A 153 2.39 -8.35 -25.80
N ARG A 154 2.12 -8.62 -24.53
CA ARG A 154 0.77 -8.69 -23.99
C ARG A 154 0.25 -7.26 -23.75
N PRO A 155 -0.89 -6.87 -24.34
CA PRO A 155 -1.49 -5.55 -24.09
C PRO A 155 -1.73 -5.30 -22.60
N GLY A 156 -1.44 -4.09 -22.14
CA GLY A 156 -1.60 -3.69 -20.74
C GLY A 156 -0.48 -4.15 -19.79
N CYS A 157 0.50 -4.94 -20.27
CA CYS A 157 1.67 -5.28 -19.49
C CYS A 157 2.80 -4.30 -19.80
N VAL A 158 3.14 -3.48 -18.80
CA VAL A 158 4.23 -2.49 -18.85
C VAL A 158 5.05 -2.55 -17.57
N ALA A 159 6.32 -2.15 -17.64
CA ALA A 159 7.18 -1.99 -16.47
C ALA A 159 7.98 -0.68 -16.55
N ASN A 160 8.30 -0.12 -15.39
CA ASN A 160 9.36 0.86 -15.26
C ASN A 160 10.69 0.20 -15.63
N ARG A 161 11.47 0.86 -16.48
CA ARG A 161 12.74 0.33 -17.00
C ARG A 161 13.73 0.04 -15.88
N ASP A 162 13.80 0.89 -14.87
CA ASP A 162 14.73 0.71 -13.75
C ASP A 162 14.36 -0.50 -12.88
N ASP A 163 13.06 -0.69 -12.60
CA ASP A 163 12.56 -1.85 -11.86
C ASP A 163 12.81 -3.15 -12.62
N TRP A 164 12.55 -3.15 -13.94
CA TRP A 164 12.84 -4.29 -14.80
C TRP A 164 14.32 -4.63 -14.83
N ASN A 165 15.19 -3.61 -14.95
CA ASN A 165 16.63 -3.77 -14.96
C ASN A 165 17.13 -4.39 -13.64
N LYS A 166 16.65 -3.89 -12.50
CA LYS A 166 16.96 -4.47 -11.17
C LYS A 166 16.55 -5.94 -11.08
N LEU A 167 15.36 -6.29 -11.56
CA LEU A 167 14.88 -7.68 -11.57
C LEU A 167 15.73 -8.59 -12.46
N THR A 168 16.14 -8.12 -13.63
CA THR A 168 16.92 -8.94 -14.59
C THR A 168 18.41 -9.03 -14.29
N MET A 169 18.94 -8.12 -13.48
CA MET A 169 20.33 -8.13 -13.03
C MET A 169 20.52 -8.83 -11.68
N ALA A 170 19.44 -9.30 -11.06
CA ALA A 170 19.44 -10.07 -9.81
C ALA A 170 19.68 -11.58 -10.05
#